data_AF-A0A832GIZ0-F1
#
_entry.id   AF-A0A832GIZ0-F1
#
_cell.length_a   1.000
_cell.length_b   1.000
_cell.length_c   1.000
_cell.angle_alpha   90.00
_cell.angle_beta   90.00
_cell.angle_gamma   90.00
#
_symmetry.space_group_name_H-M   'P 1'
#
loop_
_entity.id
_entity.type
_entity.pdbx_description
1 polymer ?
#
loop_
_entity_poly.entity_id
_entity_poly.type
_entity_poly.pdbx_seq_one_letter_code
_entity_poly.pdbx_strand_id
1 'polypeptide(L)' 'AAGIPEYWIVNLVERCVEVYREPVSPAVGTAFNARYRAIRYYGLDEVVSPLFEPTLEVPVRALLEGEE' A
#
# COMPACT_ATOMS: atom_id res chain seq x y z
N ALA A 1 -15.03 7.11 -6.22
CA ALA A 1 -13.98 6.15 -5.82
C ALA A 1 -14.64 5.02 -5.04
N ALA A 2 -14.10 3.80 -5.06
CA ALA A 2 -14.69 2.64 -4.37
C ALA A 2 -14.64 2.72 -2.82
N GLY A 3 -14.24 3.84 -2.24
CA GLY A 3 -14.23 4.06 -0.79
C GLY A 3 -13.14 3.26 -0.04
N ILE A 4 -12.15 2.74 -0.76
CA ILE A 4 -11.06 1.95 -0.18
C ILE A 4 -10.14 2.90 0.61
N PRO A 5 -10.01 2.75 1.94
CA PRO A 5 -9.22 3.66 2.77
C PRO A 5 -7.70 3.42 2.62
N GLU A 6 -7.32 2.19 2.30
CA GLU A 6 -5.96 1.72 2.12
C GLU A 6 -5.91 0.57 1.11
N TYR A 7 -4.90 0.56 0.24
CA TYR A 7 -4.49 -0.65 -0.46
C TYR A 7 -2.98 -0.70 -0.60
N TRP A 8 -2.44 -1.91 -0.70
CA TRP A 8 -1.02 -2.16 -0.87
C TRP A 8 -0.74 -2.79 -2.22
N ILE A 9 0.41 -2.43 -2.82
CA ILE A 9 0.98 -3.14 -3.96
C ILE A 9 2.27 -3.80 -3.47
N VAL A 10 2.37 -5.12 -3.64
CA VAL A 10 3.63 -5.84 -3.48
C VAL A 10 4.37 -5.76 -4.81
N ASN A 11 5.36 -4.86 -4.91
CA ASN A 11 6.11 -4.62 -6.13
C ASN A 11 7.36 -5.51 -6.14
N LEU A 12 7.27 -6.66 -6.81
CA LEU A 12 8.34 -7.66 -6.89
C LEU A 12 9.54 -7.18 -7.73
N VAL A 13 9.32 -6.28 -8.69
CA VAL A 13 10.37 -5.78 -9.58
C VAL A 13 11.28 -4.81 -8.83
N GLU A 14 10.69 -3.83 -8.15
CA GLU A 14 11.41 -2.83 -7.33
C GLU A 14 11.73 -3.33 -5.92
N ARG A 15 11.30 -4.56 -5.58
CA ARG A 15 11.46 -5.21 -4.27
C ARG A 15 11.02 -4.33 -3.10
N CYS A 16 9.82 -3.76 -3.20
CA CYS A 16 9.24 -2.92 -2.16
C CYS A 16 7.73 -3.13 -2.02
N VAL A 17 7.16 -2.64 -0.92
CA VAL A 17 5.70 -2.55 -0.74
C VAL A 17 5.28 -1.09 -0.85
N GLU A 18 4.31 -0.83 -1.72
CA GLU A 18 3.73 0.50 -1.92
C GLU A 18 2.41 0.58 -1.16
N VAL A 19 2.30 1.52 -0.24
CA VAL A 19 1.11 1.73 0.59
C VAL A 19 0.43 3.03 0.20
N TYR A 20 -0.82 2.91 -0.24
CA TYR A 20 -1.64 4.03 -0.68
C TYR A 20 -2.75 4.28 0.34
N ARG A 21 -2.80 5.51 0.89
CA ARG A 21 -3.76 5.94 1.93
C ARG A 21 -4.32 7.34 1.61
N GLU A 22 -5.36 7.73 2.35
CA GLU A 22 -6.04 9.01 2.20
C GLU A 22 -6.62 9.18 0.78
N PRO A 23 -7.67 8.42 0.42
CA PRO A 23 -8.28 8.52 -0.89
C PRO A 23 -8.80 9.94 -1.14
N VAL A 24 -8.53 10.46 -2.34
CA VAL A 24 -9.02 11.77 -2.78
C VAL A 24 -9.97 11.62 -3.94
N SER A 25 -10.77 12.66 -4.17
CA SER A 25 -11.72 12.70 -5.27
C SER A 25 -11.01 12.39 -6.60
N PRO A 26 -11.55 11.44 -7.38
CA PRO A 26 -11.01 11.20 -8.71
C PRO A 26 -11.12 12.46 -9.57
N ALA A 27 -10.19 12.63 -10.52
CA ALA A 27 -10.30 13.69 -11.52
C ALA A 27 -11.59 13.53 -12.34
N VAL A 28 -12.24 14.66 -12.65
CA VAL A 28 -13.48 14.67 -13.43
C VAL A 28 -13.18 14.16 -14.85
N GLY A 29 -14.02 13.26 -15.35
CA GLY A 29 -14.00 12.84 -16.76
C GLY A 29 -13.05 11.69 -17.12
N THR A 30 -12.34 11.11 -16.16
CA THR A 30 -11.46 9.95 -16.43
C THR A 30 -11.93 8.72 -15.64
N ALA A 31 -12.23 7.62 -16.33
CA ALA A 31 -12.53 6.35 -15.69
C ALA A 31 -11.26 5.73 -15.05
N PHE A 32 -11.44 4.89 -14.03
CA PHE A 32 -10.37 4.11 -13.37
C PHE A 32 -9.18 4.92 -12.83
N ASN A 33 -9.45 6.11 -12.29
CA ASN A 33 -8.46 7.06 -11.82
C ASN A 33 -8.46 7.20 -10.29
N ALA A 34 -8.46 6.08 -9.56
CA ALA A 34 -8.36 6.14 -8.10
C ALA A 34 -7.11 6.93 -7.69
N ARG A 35 -7.25 7.88 -6.76
CA ARG A 35 -6.17 8.77 -6.33
C ARG A 35 -6.08 8.75 -4.81
N TYR A 36 -4.85 8.81 -4.32
CA TYR A 36 -4.50 8.76 -2.91
C TYR A 36 -3.48 9.85 -2.64
N ARG A 37 -3.63 10.55 -1.52
CA ARG A 37 -2.74 11.65 -1.14
C ARG A 37 -1.45 11.13 -0.53
N ALA A 38 -1.55 10.09 0.28
CA ALA A 38 -0.42 9.52 1.00
C ALA A 38 0.03 8.24 0.28
N ILE A 39 1.27 8.27 -0.21
CA ILE A 39 1.94 7.12 -0.81
C ILE A 39 3.25 6.94 -0.06
N ARG A 40 3.49 5.74 0.45
CA ARG A 40 4.77 5.38 1.09
C ARG A 40 5.30 4.07 0.51
N TYR A 41 6.60 4.03 0.31
CA TYR A 41 7.33 2.84 -0.12
C TYR A 41 8.08 2.27 1.09
N TYR A 42 8.01 0.96 1.26
CA TYR A 42 8.69 0.22 2.31
C TYR A 42 9.68 -0.76 1.69
N GLY A 43 10.94 -0.66 2.11
CA GLY A 43 12.02 -1.56 1.71
C GLY A 43 12.03 -2.88 2.49
N LEU A 44 12.90 -3.79 2.06
CA LEU A 44 12.96 -5.17 2.52
C LEU A 44 13.09 -5.35 4.05
N ASP A 45 13.85 -4.47 4.70
CA ASP A 45 14.13 -4.54 6.15
C ASP A 45 13.13 -3.73 6.99
N GLU A 46 12.10 -3.17 6.37
CA GLU A 46 11.05 -2.44 7.07
C GLU A 46 9.85 -3.33 7.43
N VAL A 47 9.04 -2.80 8.35
CA VAL A 47 7.77 -3.37 8.77
C VAL A 47 6.66 -2.41 8.36
N VAL A 48 5.57 -2.98 7.84
CA VAL A 48 4.35 -2.24 7.51
C VAL A 48 3.21 -2.73 8.39
N SER A 49 2.39 -1.79 8.89
CA SER A 49 1.19 -2.11 9.66
C SER A 49 -0.06 -1.63 8.91
N PRO A 50 -1.11 -2.46 8.79
CA PRO A 50 -2.35 -2.09 8.12
C PRO A 50 -3.08 -0.97 8.87
N LEU A 51 -3.77 -0.12 8.13
CA LEU A 51 -4.49 1.03 8.68
C LEU A 51 -5.62 0.59 9.62
N PHE A 52 -6.26 -0.56 9.37
CA PHE A 52 -7.36 -1.06 10.19
C PHE A 52 -6.89 -1.77 11.47
N GLU A 53 -5.63 -2.23 11.52
CA GLU A 53 -5.02 -2.85 12.70
C GLU A 53 -3.57 -2.36 12.85
N PRO A 54 -3.36 -1.16 13.41
CA PRO A 54 -2.04 -0.53 13.47
C PRO A 54 -1.03 -1.25 14.37
N THR A 55 -1.47 -2.22 15.18
CA THR A 55 -0.59 -3.01 16.03
C THR A 55 -0.11 -4.31 15.37
N LEU A 56 -0.71 -4.71 14.25
CA LEU A 56 -0.22 -5.84 13.46
C LEU A 56 1.02 -5.42 12.68
N GLU A 57 2.14 -6.06 12.98
CA GLU A 57 3.40 -5.87 12.27
C GLU A 57 3.54 -6.91 11.15
N VAL A 58 3.65 -6.44 9.90
CA VAL A 58 3.91 -7.29 8.74
C VAL A 58 5.31 -6.98 8.21
N PRO A 59 6.29 -7.89 8.38
CA PRO A 59 7.61 -7.73 7.80
C PRO A 59 7.53 -7.67 6.27
N VAL A 60 8.15 -6.66 5.63
CA VAL A 60 8.15 -6.54 4.17
C VAL A 60 8.83 -7.73 3.52
N ARG A 61 9.90 -8.24 4.15
CA ARG A 61 10.59 -9.46 3.73
C ARG A 61 9.65 -10.65 3.54
N ALA A 62 8.74 -10.89 4.48
CA ALA A 62 7.79 -12.01 4.39
C ALA A 62 6.86 -11.90 3.18
N LEU A 63 6.49 -10.67 2.79
CA LEU A 63 5.66 -10.42 1.60
C LEU A 63 6.42 -10.60 0.28
N LEU A 64 7.73 -10.36 0.25
CA LEU A 64 8.56 -10.42 -0.96
C LEU A 64 9.28 -11.76 -1.15
N GLU A 65 9.53 -12.48 -0.06
CA GLU A 65 10.39 -13.68 -0.04
C GLU A 65 9.66 -14.91 0.53
N GLY A 66 8.51 -14.73 1.19
CA GLY A 66 7.81 -15.79 1.93
C GLY A 66 8.23 -15.86 3.40
N GLU A 67 7.49 -16.65 4.18
CA GLU A 67 7.91 -17.03 5.54
C GLU A 67 8.97 -18.15 5.43
N GLU A 68 9.97 -18.13 6.32
CA GLU A 68 10.90 -19.27 6.50
C GLU A 68 10.21 -20.50 7.09
#